data_AF-A0A381WNK5-F1
#
_entry.id   AF-A0A381WNK5-F1
#
_cell.length_a   1.000
_cell.length_b   1.000
_cell.length_c   1.000
_cell.angle_alpha   90.00
_cell.angle_beta   90.00
_cell.angle_gamma   90.00
#
_symmetry.space_group_name_H-M   'P 1'
#
loop_
_entity.id
_entity.type
_entity.pdbx_description
1 polymer ?
#
loop_
_entity_poly.entity_id
_entity_poly.type
_entity_poly.pdbx_seq_one_letter_code
_entity_poly.pdbx_strand_id
1 'polypeptide(L)'
;MNLKDKFTYRLLHLISRRMRQLPNLKRSQLANKLGAFAYNRIPVRKKQAFNNIKKAFPEETDAWIDNVLKGTYRLVSSNILEFLALPKSIES
;
A
#
# COMPACT_ATOMS: atom_id res chain seq x y z
N MET A 1 17.19 -21.25 -5.52
CA MET A 1 16.41 -20.58 -4.46
C MET A 1 16.88 -21.04 -3.10
N ASN A 2 17.35 -20.09 -2.29
CA ASN A 2 17.68 -20.27 -0.88
C ASN A 2 16.41 -20.63 -0.07
N LEU A 3 16.56 -21.15 1.15
CA LEU A 3 15.47 -21.40 2.09
C LEU A 3 14.64 -20.14 2.34
N LYS A 4 15.28 -18.97 2.44
CA LYS A 4 14.61 -17.67 2.55
C LYS A 4 13.68 -17.44 1.36
N ASP A 5 14.16 -17.66 0.14
CA ASP A 5 13.36 -17.45 -1.07
C ASP A 5 12.18 -18.42 -1.12
N LYS A 6 12.39 -19.69 -0.75
CA LYS A 6 11.32 -20.70 -0.69
C LYS A 6 10.24 -20.31 0.32
N PHE A 7 10.66 -19.80 1.48
CA PHE A 7 9.75 -19.32 2.51
C PHE A 7 8.97 -18.09 2.02
N THR A 8 9.66 -17.06 1.52
CA THR A 8 9.06 -15.84 0.98
C THR A 8 8.06 -16.15 -0.13
N TYR A 9 8.44 -17.03 -1.06
CA TYR A 9 7.56 -17.48 -2.14
C TYR A 9 6.28 -18.13 -1.59
N ARG A 10 6.41 -19.09 -0.66
CA ARG A 10 5.24 -19.78 -0.06
C ARG A 10 4.34 -18.80 0.68
N LEU A 11 4.92 -17.87 1.45
CA LEU A 11 4.18 -16.85 2.18
C LEU A 11 3.38 -15.95 1.23
N LEU A 12 4.06 -15.38 0.22
CA LEU A 12 3.41 -14.52 -0.79
C LEU A 12 2.34 -15.27 -1.56
N HIS A 13 2.57 -16.53 -1.90
CA HIS A 13 1.60 -17.37 -2.61
C HIS A 13 0.32 -17.57 -1.80
N LEU A 14 0.44 -17.82 -0.49
CA LEU A 14 -0.70 -17.95 0.41
C LEU A 14 -1.47 -16.64 0.54
N ILE A 15 -0.77 -15.53 0.72
CA ILE A 15 -1.38 -14.19 0.81
C ILE A 15 -2.12 -13.87 -0.50
N SER A 16 -1.48 -14.04 -1.64
CA SER A 16 -2.04 -13.78 -2.96
C SER A 16 -3.30 -14.62 -3.21
N ARG A 17 -3.28 -15.91 -2.85
CA ARG A 17 -4.47 -16.77 -2.95
C ARG A 17 -5.63 -16.25 -2.11
N ARG A 18 -5.36 -15.77 -0.88
CA ARG A 18 -6.38 -15.16 -0.02
C ARG A 18 -6.91 -13.85 -0.59
N MET A 19 -6.04 -13.00 -1.14
CA MET A 19 -6.44 -11.71 -1.72
C MET A 19 -7.34 -11.89 -2.93
N ARG A 20 -7.07 -12.88 -3.79
CA ARG A 20 -7.92 -13.23 -4.95
C ARG A 20 -9.34 -13.66 -4.55
N GLN A 21 -9.48 -14.38 -3.44
CA GLN A 21 -10.78 -14.86 -2.95
C GLN A 21 -11.59 -13.77 -2.23
N LEU A 22 -10.94 -12.68 -1.82
CA LEU A 22 -11.57 -11.63 -1.05
C LEU A 22 -12.37 -10.68 -1.99
N PRO A 23 -13.64 -10.37 -1.67
CA PRO A 23 -14.42 -9.40 -2.44
C PRO A 23 -13.75 -8.02 -2.50
N ASN A 24 -13.96 -7.29 -3.60
CA ASN A 24 -13.35 -5.98 -3.82
C ASN A 24 -13.63 -4.99 -2.67
N LEU A 25 -14.85 -4.98 -2.13
CA LEU A 25 -15.20 -4.13 -0.98
C LEU A 25 -14.34 -4.43 0.26
N LYS A 26 -14.21 -5.72 0.61
CA LYS A 26 -13.40 -6.14 1.77
C LYS A 26 -11.91 -5.87 1.53
N ARG A 27 -11.43 -6.00 0.29
CA ARG A 27 -10.05 -5.67 -0.09
C ARG A 27 -9.78 -4.17 0.04
N SER A 28 -10.70 -3.32 -0.43
CA SER A 28 -10.61 -1.87 -0.26
C SER A 28 -10.61 -1.45 1.22
N GLN A 29 -11.47 -2.07 2.04
CA GLN A 29 -11.44 -1.85 3.49
C GLN A 29 -10.11 -2.27 4.13
N LEU A 30 -9.53 -3.40 3.70
CA LEU A 30 -8.23 -3.85 4.16
C LEU A 30 -7.12 -2.87 3.75
N ALA A 31 -7.12 -2.41 2.49
CA ALA A 31 -6.17 -1.41 1.99
C ALA A 31 -6.24 -0.11 2.80
N ASN A 32 -7.45 0.38 3.09
CA ASN A 32 -7.65 1.57 3.90
C ASN A 32 -7.10 1.41 5.32
N LYS A 33 -7.35 0.25 5.95
CA LYS A 33 -6.81 -0.07 7.28
C LYS A 33 -5.28 -0.17 7.26
N LEU A 34 -4.70 -0.81 6.25
CA LEU A 34 -3.25 -0.92 6.07
C LEU A 34 -2.60 0.44 5.85
N GLY A 35 -3.18 1.30 5.00
CA GLY A 35 -2.69 2.65 4.74
C GLY A 35 -2.76 3.52 5.99
N ALA A 36 -3.86 3.46 6.74
CA ALA A 36 -3.98 4.16 8.02
C ALA A 36 -2.97 3.65 9.05
N PHE A 37 -2.78 2.33 9.14
CA PHE A 37 -1.77 1.74 10.01
C PHE A 37 -0.36 2.22 9.64
N ALA A 38 0.01 2.13 8.37
CA ALA A 38 1.32 2.55 7.88
C ALA A 38 1.57 4.04 8.14
N TYR A 39 0.60 4.91 7.83
CA TYR A 39 0.70 6.35 8.08
C TYR A 39 0.94 6.68 9.57
N ASN A 40 0.35 5.90 10.48
CA ASN A 40 0.44 6.14 11.93
C ASN A 40 1.65 5.46 12.60
N ARG A 41 2.17 4.36 12.05
CA ARG A 41 3.18 3.52 12.72
C ARG A 41 4.52 3.48 12.00
N ILE A 42 4.58 3.82 10.73
CA ILE A 42 5.80 3.79 9.93
C ILE A 42 6.23 5.24 9.66
N PRO A 43 7.16 5.80 10.46
CA PRO A 43 7.61 7.19 10.29
C PRO A 43 8.57 7.37 9.11
N VAL A 44 8.91 6.30 8.39
CA VAL A 44 9.93 6.27 7.35
C VAL A 44 9.59 7.28 6.25
N ARG A 45 10.47 8.28 6.09
CA ARG A 45 10.39 9.36 5.07
C ARG A 45 9.10 10.19 5.12
N LYS A 46 8.28 10.09 6.16
CA LYS A 46 7.01 10.83 6.27
C LYS A 46 7.21 12.35 6.20
N LYS A 47 8.20 12.87 6.94
CA LYS A 47 8.58 14.30 6.91
C LYS A 47 9.08 14.73 5.54
N GLN A 48 9.88 13.90 4.88
CA GLN A 48 10.39 14.19 3.53
C GLN A 48 9.27 14.23 2.51
N ALA A 49 8.33 13.27 2.55
CA ALA A 49 7.16 13.25 1.68
C ALA A 49 6.27 14.48 1.90
N PHE A 50 6.01 14.85 3.16
CA PHE A 50 5.29 16.08 3.50
C PHE A 50 5.95 17.32 2.87
N ASN A 51 7.26 17.50 3.09
CA ASN A 51 8.01 18.64 2.55
C ASN A 51 8.04 18.65 1.02
N ASN A 52 8.10 17.48 0.38
CA ASN A 52 8.06 17.38 -1.08
C ASN A 52 6.70 17.82 -1.63
N ILE A 53 5.60 17.41 -1.00
CA ILE A 53 4.25 17.84 -1.38
C ILE A 53 4.11 19.36 -1.16
N LYS A 54 4.54 19.87 -0.01
CA LYS A 54 4.55 21.31 0.29
C LYS A 54 5.36 22.12 -0.73
N LYS A 55 6.48 21.58 -1.19
CA LYS A 55 7.30 22.22 -2.23
C LYS A 55 6.61 22.21 -3.60
N ALA A 56 5.85 21.15 -3.91
CA ALA A 56 5.13 21.04 -5.17
C ALA A 56 3.84 21.88 -5.20
N PHE A 57 3.21 22.08 -4.04
CA PHE A 57 1.95 22.82 -3.86
C PHE A 57 2.10 23.84 -2.73
N PRO A 58 2.91 24.90 -2.93
CA PRO A 58 3.22 25.88 -1.89
C PRO A 58 2.03 26.75 -1.44
N GLU A 59 1.00 26.87 -2.27
CA GLU A 59 -0.25 27.60 -2.02
C GLU A 59 -1.18 26.88 -1.05
N GLU A 60 -0.98 25.57 -0.85
CA GLU A 60 -1.87 24.73 -0.07
C GLU A 60 -1.52 24.73 1.43
N THR A 61 -2.55 24.48 2.24
CA THR A 61 -2.39 24.44 3.70
C THR A 61 -1.68 23.17 4.17
N ASP A 62 -0.99 23.24 5.31
CA ASP A 62 -0.35 22.06 5.93
C ASP A 62 -1.36 20.93 6.23
N ALA A 63 -2.63 21.28 6.53
CA ALA A 63 -3.71 20.30 6.72
C ALA A 63 -4.09 19.58 5.42
N TRP A 64 -4.14 20.31 4.30
CA TRP A 64 -4.36 19.72 2.99
C TRP A 64 -3.19 18.81 2.60
N ILE A 65 -1.96 19.27 2.80
CA ILE A 65 -0.74 18.49 2.52
C ILE A 65 -0.74 17.17 3.32
N ASP A 66 -1.10 17.22 4.60
CA ASP A 66 -1.21 16.02 5.44
C ASP A 66 -2.30 15.07 4.95
N ASN A 67 -3.43 15.60 4.47
CA ASN A 67 -4.49 14.78 3.89
C ASN A 67 -4.06 14.09 2.59
N VAL A 68 -3.34 14.81 1.71
CA VAL A 68 -2.74 14.22 0.50
C VAL A 68 -1.75 13.12 0.88
N LEU A 69 -0.89 13.38 1.87
CA LEU A 69 0.06 12.41 2.38
C LEU A 69 -0.65 11.15 2.89
N LYS A 70 -1.68 11.28 3.73
CA LYS A 70 -2.53 10.15 4.18
C LYS A 70 -3.12 9.40 2.99
N GLY A 71 -3.60 10.12 1.98
CA GLY A 71 -4.10 9.57 0.72
C GLY A 71 -3.05 8.71 0.00
N THR A 72 -1.80 9.17 -0.06
CA THR A 72 -0.70 8.40 -0.69
C THR A 72 -0.46 7.07 0.01
N TYR A 73 -0.50 7.00 1.35
CA TYR A 73 -0.36 5.73 2.09
C TYR A 73 -1.51 4.76 1.78
N ARG A 74 -2.74 5.27 1.68
CA ARG A 74 -3.91 4.46 1.29
C ARG A 74 -3.77 3.96 -0.15
N LEU A 75 -3.37 4.82 -1.08
CA LEU A 75 -3.16 4.47 -2.49
C LEU A 75 -2.11 3.35 -2.65
N VAL A 76 -0.94 3.50 -2.01
CA VAL A 76 0.10 2.46 -2.04
C VAL A 76 -0.41 1.14 -1.47
N SER A 77 -1.18 1.20 -0.38
CA SER A 77 -1.77 0.00 0.22
C SER A 77 -2.78 -0.68 -0.70
N SER A 78 -3.61 0.10 -1.40
CA SER A 78 -4.52 -0.41 -2.42
C SER A 78 -3.76 -1.10 -3.54
N ASN A 79 -2.74 -0.44 -4.10
CA ASN A 79 -1.92 -0.99 -5.18
C ASN A 79 -1.25 -2.32 -4.79
N ILE A 80 -0.74 -2.42 -3.55
CA ILE A 80 -0.16 -3.67 -3.05
C ILE A 80 -1.20 -4.79 -3.01
N LEU A 81 -2.39 -4.53 -2.48
CA LEU A 81 -3.44 -5.55 -2.40
C LEU A 81 -4.01 -5.93 -3.77
N GLU A 82 -4.11 -4.97 -4.69
CA GLU A 82 -4.50 -5.21 -6.08
C GLU A 82 -3.47 -6.07 -6.79
N PHE A 83 -2.18 -5.76 -6.65
CA PHE A 83 -1.10 -6.56 -7.20
C PHE A 83 -1.13 -8.00 -6.66
N LEU A 84 -1.34 -8.18 -5.36
CA LEU A 84 -1.47 -9.51 -4.76
C LEU A 84 -2.72 -10.27 -5.24
N ALA A 85 -3.75 -9.55 -5.64
CA ALA A 85 -4.99 -10.11 -6.15
C ALA A 85 -4.99 -10.34 -7.67
N LEU A 86 -3.91 -10.01 -8.38
CA LEU A 86 -3.82 -10.32 -9.80
C LEU A 86 -3.97 -11.84 -10.03
N PRO A 87 -4.72 -12.23 -11.09
CA PRO A 87 -4.78 -13.62 -11.50
C PRO A 87 -3.40 -14.08 -11.97
N LYS A 88 -3.11 -15.38 -11.85
CA LYS A 88 -1.81 -15.95 -12.28
C LYS A 88 -1.55 -15.79 -13.78
N SER A 89 -2.58 -15.56 -14.59
CA SER A 89 -2.53 -15.62 -16.06
C SER A 89 -2.14 -14.30 -16.74
N ILE A 90 -1.08 -13.64 -16.23
CA ILE A 90 -0.21 -12.81 -17.08
C ILE A 90 1.13 -13.55 -17.19
N GLU A 91 1.04 -14.85 -17.49
CA GLU A 91 2.15 -15.67 -17.97
C GLU A 91 1.79 -15.94 -19.44
N SER A 92 2.31 -15.10 -20.32
CA SER A 92 2.34 -15.30 -21.78
C SER A 92 3.30 -16.43 -22.13
#